data_AF-J5MVA4-F1
#
_entry.id   AF-J5MVA4-F1
#
_cell.length_a   1.000
_cell.length_b   1.000
_cell.length_c   1.000
_cell.angle_alpha   90.00
_cell.angle_beta   90.00
_cell.angle_gamma   90.00
#
_symmetry.space_group_name_H-M   'P 1'
#
loop_
_entity.id
_entity.type
_entity.pdbx_description
1 polymer ?
#
loop_
_entity_poly.entity_id
_entity_poly.type
_entity_poly.pdbx_seq_one_letter_code
_entity_poly.pdbx_strand_id
1 'polypeptide(L)'
;MSMLIRAKDMLKRITGISTPAFGIQWTPPASERDAIRKFLAFLEDRRALFNPLPAEVEDDVVSSIHMIRAECTTAVGILSEKAPGVAHVRAIGAACRRFLDEPYPTFDDIMERRRDPFFDRDEPHVRLRRGTHPAGFFTALGELRAFVGVQLAMLSSMYEIDIHGDLVRILPPVLEDMN
;
A
#
# COMPACT_ATOMS: atom_id res chain seq x y z
N MET A 1 -4.34 2.14 20.85
CA MET A 1 -5.19 3.22 20.31
C MET A 1 -5.80 2.69 19.02
N SER A 2 -7.11 2.44 18.95
CA SER A 2 -7.75 1.97 17.72
C SER A 2 -7.89 3.15 16.74
N MET A 3 -7.16 3.13 15.63
CA MET A 3 -7.27 4.13 14.57
C MET A 3 -8.44 3.76 13.64
N LEU A 4 -9.24 4.75 13.23
CA LEU A 4 -10.40 4.57 12.35
C LEU A 4 -10.55 5.80 11.47
N ILE A 5 -10.68 5.59 10.17
CA ILE A 5 -11.10 6.63 9.23
C ILE A 5 -12.40 6.19 8.57
N ARG A 6 -13.40 7.08 8.63
CA ARG A 6 -14.69 6.84 7.99
C ARG A 6 -14.57 7.08 6.49
N ALA A 7 -15.27 6.26 5.70
CA ALA A 7 -15.28 6.40 4.24
C ALA A 7 -15.67 7.82 3.77
N LYS A 8 -16.64 8.44 4.45
CA LYS A 8 -17.08 9.83 4.16
C LYS A 8 -15.98 10.88 4.31
N ASP A 9 -15.00 10.63 5.18
CA ASP A 9 -13.88 11.54 5.43
C ASP A 9 -12.70 11.27 4.48
N MET A 10 -12.76 10.16 3.72
CA MET A 10 -11.73 9.78 2.75
C MET A 10 -11.66 10.74 1.56
N LEU A 11 -12.80 11.31 1.14
CA LEU A 11 -12.86 12.26 0.03
C LEU A 11 -11.92 13.45 0.25
N LYS A 12 -11.79 13.95 1.48
CA LYS A 12 -10.87 15.05 1.87
C LYS A 12 -9.39 14.73 1.69
N ARG A 13 -9.06 13.45 1.50
CA ARG A 13 -7.69 12.95 1.28
C ARG A 13 -7.40 12.68 -0.19
N ILE A 14 -8.42 12.67 -1.05
CA ILE A 14 -8.32 12.32 -2.47
C ILE A 14 -8.53 13.54 -3.38
N THR A 15 -9.02 14.68 -2.90
CA THR A 15 -9.46 15.85 -3.72
C THR A 15 -8.42 16.44 -4.69
N GLY A 16 -7.15 16.03 -4.67
CA GLY A 16 -6.13 16.39 -5.68
C GLY A 16 -5.87 15.33 -6.77
N ILE A 17 -6.43 14.13 -6.64
CA ILE A 17 -6.44 13.08 -7.65
C ILE A 17 -7.82 13.12 -8.28
N SER A 18 -7.93 13.18 -9.61
CA SER A 18 -9.23 13.12 -10.29
C SER A 18 -9.95 11.82 -9.88
N THR A 19 -10.80 11.88 -8.86
CA THR A 19 -11.72 10.80 -8.53
C THR A 19 -12.52 10.58 -9.79
N PRO A 20 -12.48 9.39 -10.42
CA PRO A 20 -13.36 9.14 -11.54
C PRO A 20 -14.76 9.42 -11.02
N ALA A 21 -15.46 10.34 -11.68
CA ALA A 21 -16.87 10.58 -11.41
C ALA A 21 -17.62 9.31 -11.82
N PHE A 22 -17.58 8.28 -10.97
CA PHE A 22 -18.50 7.18 -11.05
C PHE A 22 -19.88 7.79 -10.90
N GLY A 23 -20.76 7.46 -11.85
CA GLY A 23 -22.06 8.11 -11.96
C GLY A 23 -22.74 8.14 -10.60
N ILE A 24 -23.38 9.27 -10.29
CA ILE A 24 -24.11 9.57 -9.03
C ILE A 24 -25.11 8.46 -8.64
N GLN A 25 -25.36 7.50 -9.53
CA GLN A 25 -26.30 6.39 -9.39
C GLN A 25 -25.66 5.01 -9.14
N TRP A 26 -24.33 4.84 -9.08
CA TRP A 26 -23.75 3.52 -8.88
C TRP A 26 -23.84 3.08 -7.41
N THR A 27 -24.61 2.02 -7.14
CA THR A 27 -24.70 1.38 -5.83
C THR A 27 -24.02 0.01 -5.92
N PRO A 28 -22.97 -0.28 -5.12
CA PRO A 28 -22.28 -1.55 -5.18
C PRO A 28 -23.21 -2.71 -4.81
N PRO A 29 -23.22 -3.80 -5.60
CA PRO A 29 -23.89 -5.04 -5.20
C PRO A 29 -23.38 -5.53 -3.84
N ALA A 30 -24.26 -6.11 -3.02
CA ALA A 30 -23.92 -6.56 -1.67
C ALA A 30 -22.74 -7.56 -1.65
N SER A 31 -22.65 -8.44 -2.65
CA SER A 31 -21.54 -9.38 -2.81
C SER A 31 -20.20 -8.70 -3.08
N GLU A 32 -20.18 -7.65 -3.91
CA GLU A 32 -18.96 -6.90 -4.21
C GLU A 32 -18.52 -6.07 -3.00
N ARG A 33 -19.47 -5.41 -2.33
CA ARG A 33 -19.18 -4.68 -1.10
C ARG A 33 -18.63 -5.60 -0.01
N ASP A 34 -19.20 -6.79 0.14
CA ASP A 34 -18.70 -7.79 1.10
C ASP A 34 -17.30 -8.30 0.72
N ALA A 35 -17.02 -8.51 -0.58
CA ALA A 35 -15.70 -8.88 -1.06
C ALA A 35 -14.65 -7.81 -0.74
N ILE A 36 -14.94 -6.54 -1.02
CA ILE A 36 -14.02 -5.43 -0.69
C ILE A 36 -13.86 -5.29 0.82
N ARG A 37 -14.93 -5.44 1.60
CA ARG A 37 -14.85 -5.37 3.07
C ARG A 37 -13.93 -6.46 3.63
N LYS A 38 -14.05 -7.70 3.13
CA LYS A 38 -13.17 -8.81 3.52
C LYS A 38 -11.73 -8.57 3.08
N PHE A 39 -11.54 -8.05 1.86
CA PHE A 39 -10.23 -7.67 1.35
C PHE A 39 -9.55 -6.61 2.23
N LEU A 40 -10.25 -5.53 2.58
CA LEU A 40 -9.73 -4.50 3.48
C LEU A 40 -9.38 -5.06 4.86
N ALA A 41 -10.28 -5.85 5.45
CA ALA A 41 -10.03 -6.50 6.74
C ALA A 41 -8.82 -7.45 6.71
N PHE A 42 -8.57 -8.14 5.59
CA PHE A 42 -7.36 -8.93 5.40
C PHE A 42 -6.10 -8.06 5.42
N LEU A 43 -6.13 -6.88 4.77
CA LEU A 43 -5.01 -5.96 4.71
C LEU A 43 -4.69 -5.29 6.05
N GLU A 44 -5.66 -5.17 6.95
CA GLU A 44 -5.46 -4.60 8.30
C GLU A 44 -4.45 -5.40 9.14
N ASP A 45 -4.21 -6.67 8.80
CA ASP A 45 -3.20 -7.53 9.43
C ASP A 45 -1.94 -7.73 8.56
N ARG A 46 -1.74 -6.91 7.53
CA ARG A 46 -0.55 -7.01 6.64
C ARG A 46 0.51 -6.00 7.04
N ARG A 47 1.38 -6.42 7.97
CA ARG A 47 2.46 -5.61 8.55
C ARG A 47 3.33 -4.91 7.52
N ALA A 48 3.59 -5.52 6.36
CA ALA A 48 4.37 -4.89 5.28
C ALA A 48 3.80 -3.54 4.82
N LEU A 49 2.51 -3.27 5.06
CA LEU A 49 1.89 -2.00 4.72
C LEU A 49 2.18 -0.91 5.75
N PHE A 50 2.26 -1.19 7.05
CA PHE A 50 2.23 -0.12 8.06
C PHE A 50 3.26 -0.24 9.19
N ASN A 51 4.02 -1.34 9.23
CA ASN A 51 5.03 -1.55 10.26
C ASN A 51 6.20 -0.54 10.05
N PRO A 52 6.76 0.02 11.13
CA PRO A 52 7.83 1.01 11.02
C PRO A 52 9.08 0.37 10.41
N LEU A 53 9.78 1.12 9.54
CA LEU A 53 10.95 0.62 8.79
C LEU A 53 12.01 -0.09 9.66
N PRO A 54 12.36 0.40 10.87
CA PRO A 54 13.33 -0.30 11.74
C PRO A 54 12.87 -1.66 12.27
N ALA A 55 11.56 -1.94 12.23
CA ALA A 55 10.98 -3.21 12.66
C ALA A 55 10.72 -4.16 11.48
N GLU A 56 11.11 -3.79 10.25
CA GLU A 56 10.96 -4.64 9.09
C GLU A 56 12.04 -5.70 9.00
N VAL A 57 11.61 -6.87 8.54
CA VAL A 57 12.47 -8.00 8.18
C VAL A 57 12.13 -8.35 6.74
N GLU A 58 13.14 -8.48 5.87
CA GLU A 58 12.91 -8.66 4.42
C GLU A 58 11.96 -9.83 4.12
N ASP A 59 12.23 -10.98 4.74
CA ASP A 59 11.46 -12.20 4.49
C ASP A 59 9.99 -12.06 4.92
N ASP A 60 9.73 -11.36 6.02
CA ASP A 60 8.37 -11.10 6.51
C ASP A 60 7.64 -10.13 5.57
N VAL A 61 8.34 -9.11 5.04
CA VAL A 61 7.80 -8.18 4.05
C VAL A 61 7.46 -8.93 2.76
N VAL A 62 8.41 -9.70 2.22
CA VAL A 62 8.22 -10.49 0.99
C VAL A 62 7.07 -11.48 1.16
N SER A 63 7.02 -12.21 2.28
CA SER A 63 5.94 -13.13 2.61
C SER A 63 4.58 -12.42 2.65
N SER A 64 4.49 -11.29 3.36
CA SER A 64 3.26 -10.48 3.42
C SER A 64 2.83 -9.98 2.03
N ILE A 65 3.77 -9.61 1.15
CA ILE A 65 3.46 -9.12 -0.20
C ILE A 65 2.97 -10.26 -1.11
N HIS A 66 3.52 -11.47 -0.97
CA HIS A 66 2.97 -12.66 -1.62
C HIS A 66 1.53 -12.93 -1.17
N MET A 67 1.23 -12.83 0.13
CA MET A 67 -0.11 -13.00 0.67
C MET A 67 -1.09 -11.95 0.12
N ILE A 68 -0.68 -10.67 0.07
CA ILE A 68 -1.51 -9.59 -0.53
C ILE A 68 -1.81 -9.89 -1.99
N ARG A 69 -0.81 -10.29 -2.78
CA ARG A 69 -0.99 -10.63 -4.20
C ARG A 69 -1.96 -11.79 -4.40
N ALA A 70 -1.89 -12.82 -3.55
CA ALA A 70 -2.82 -13.93 -3.57
C ALA A 70 -4.25 -13.45 -3.28
N GLU A 71 -4.43 -12.62 -2.24
CA GLU A 71 -5.74 -12.08 -1.87
C GLU A 71 -6.31 -11.15 -2.95
N CYS A 72 -5.49 -10.34 -3.63
CA CYS A 72 -5.93 -9.57 -4.81
C CYS A 72 -6.51 -10.47 -5.90
N THR A 73 -5.92 -11.64 -6.12
CA THR A 73 -6.41 -12.62 -7.11
C THR A 73 -7.77 -13.18 -6.68
N THR A 74 -7.90 -13.54 -5.40
CA THR A 74 -9.17 -14.00 -4.81
C THR A 74 -10.27 -12.94 -4.96
N ALA A 75 -9.99 -11.70 -4.56
CA ALA A 75 -10.96 -10.61 -4.63
C ALA A 75 -11.39 -10.31 -6.07
N VAL A 76 -10.46 -10.26 -7.03
CA VAL A 76 -10.78 -10.08 -8.45
C VAL A 76 -11.65 -11.20 -9.00
N GLY A 77 -11.50 -12.44 -8.52
CA GLY A 77 -12.35 -13.57 -8.92
C GLY A 77 -13.79 -13.48 -8.40
N ILE A 78 -14.03 -12.71 -7.34
CA ILE A 78 -15.37 -12.51 -6.75
C ILE A 78 -16.07 -11.28 -7.34
N LEU A 79 -15.31 -10.21 -7.61
CA LEU A 79 -15.85 -8.98 -8.18
C LEU A 79 -16.36 -9.20 -9.60
N SER A 80 -17.45 -8.52 -9.97
CA SER A 80 -17.89 -8.53 -11.37
C SER A 80 -16.84 -7.87 -12.26
N GLU A 81 -16.69 -8.34 -13.50
CA GLU A 81 -15.63 -7.86 -14.41
C GLU A 81 -15.66 -6.34 -14.64
N LYS A 82 -16.86 -5.75 -14.61
CA LYS A 82 -17.10 -4.31 -14.79
C LYS A 82 -17.17 -3.53 -13.48
N ALA A 83 -16.97 -4.19 -12.34
CA ALA A 83 -16.98 -3.50 -11.05
C ALA A 83 -15.79 -2.52 -10.99
N PRO A 84 -16.03 -1.28 -10.54
CA PRO A 84 -14.98 -0.27 -10.47
C PRO A 84 -13.84 -0.68 -9.53
N GLY A 85 -14.12 -1.47 -8.49
CA GLY A 85 -13.11 -2.00 -7.58
C GLY A 85 -12.08 -2.93 -8.24
N VAL A 86 -12.40 -3.59 -9.37
CA VAL A 86 -11.48 -4.51 -10.04
C VAL A 86 -10.20 -3.83 -10.47
N ALA A 87 -10.31 -2.61 -11.01
CA ALA A 87 -9.15 -1.85 -11.47
C ALA A 87 -8.18 -1.57 -10.31
N HIS A 88 -8.70 -1.15 -9.16
CA HIS A 88 -7.90 -0.83 -7.97
C HIS A 88 -7.28 -2.07 -7.33
N VAL A 89 -8.04 -3.18 -7.22
CA VAL A 89 -7.49 -4.44 -6.69
C VAL A 89 -6.41 -5.02 -7.61
N ARG A 90 -6.59 -4.94 -8.94
CA ARG A 90 -5.56 -5.32 -9.92
C ARG A 90 -4.34 -4.43 -9.84
N ALA A 91 -4.52 -3.12 -9.65
CA ALA A 91 -3.42 -2.18 -9.48
C ALA A 91 -2.57 -2.51 -8.25
N ILE A 92 -3.19 -2.84 -7.10
CA ILE A 92 -2.49 -3.31 -5.90
C ILE A 92 -1.70 -4.59 -6.22
N GLY A 93 -2.33 -5.59 -6.84
CA GLY A 93 -1.65 -6.84 -7.21
C GLY A 93 -0.48 -6.65 -8.18
N ALA A 94 -0.60 -5.69 -9.11
CA ALA A 94 0.48 -5.30 -10.02
C ALA A 94 1.64 -4.62 -9.29
N ALA A 95 1.35 -3.72 -8.34
CA ALA A 95 2.37 -3.08 -7.51
C ALA A 95 3.10 -4.11 -6.62
N CYS A 96 2.39 -5.10 -6.06
CA CYS A 96 3.02 -6.21 -5.35
C CYS A 96 3.96 -7.02 -6.26
N ARG A 97 3.54 -7.30 -7.50
CA ARG A 97 4.39 -8.00 -8.47
C ARG A 97 5.64 -7.19 -8.80
N ARG A 98 5.47 -5.89 -9.05
CA ARG A 98 6.56 -4.96 -9.31
C ARG A 98 7.60 -4.98 -8.17
N PHE A 99 7.14 -4.89 -6.92
CA PHE A 99 8.03 -4.96 -5.76
C PHE A 99 8.83 -6.28 -5.68
N LEU A 100 8.20 -7.40 -6.04
CA LEU A 100 8.82 -8.73 -5.94
C LEU A 100 9.77 -9.05 -7.10
N ASP A 101 9.47 -8.56 -8.30
CA ASP A 101 10.12 -9.00 -9.54
C ASP A 101 11.12 -7.96 -10.10
N GLU A 102 10.96 -6.66 -9.81
CA GLU A 102 11.87 -5.62 -10.30
C GLU A 102 13.06 -5.40 -9.34
N PRO A 103 14.25 -5.08 -9.88
CA PRO A 103 15.37 -4.66 -9.04
C PRO A 103 15.01 -3.38 -8.28
N TYR A 104 15.39 -3.31 -7.02
CA TYR A 104 15.22 -2.09 -6.23
C TYR A 104 16.08 -0.95 -6.78
N PRO A 105 15.66 0.32 -6.59
CA PRO A 105 16.46 1.47 -7.00
C PRO A 105 17.88 1.41 -6.41
N THR A 106 18.87 1.61 -7.27
CA THR A 106 20.27 1.76 -6.84
C THR A 106 20.55 3.23 -6.54
N PHE A 107 21.37 3.48 -5.53
CA PHE A 107 21.77 4.82 -5.10
C PHE A 107 23.28 5.01 -5.21
N ASP A 108 23.91 4.25 -6.10
CA ASP A 108 25.37 4.11 -6.22
C ASP A 108 26.05 5.48 -6.41
N ASP A 109 25.41 6.40 -7.16
CA ASP A 109 25.92 7.75 -7.43
C ASP A 109 25.98 8.68 -6.19
N ILE A 110 25.17 8.41 -5.15
CA ILE A 110 25.08 9.24 -3.93
C ILE A 110 26.03 8.70 -2.86
N MET A 111 26.19 7.38 -2.78
CA MET A 111 27.06 6.70 -1.81
C MET A 111 28.54 6.77 -2.22
N GLU A 112 28.86 6.68 -3.51
CA GLU A 112 30.26 6.77 -3.98
C GLU A 112 30.92 8.13 -3.70
N ARG A 113 30.14 9.22 -3.66
CA ARG A 113 30.65 10.57 -3.36
C ARG A 113 30.92 10.83 -1.88
N ARG A 114 30.42 9.98 -1.00
CA ARG A 114 30.56 10.14 0.46
C ARG A 114 31.01 8.82 1.08
N ARG A 115 32.13 8.30 0.56
CA ARG A 115 32.92 7.25 1.22
C ARG A 115 33.50 7.82 2.52
N ASP A 116 32.63 7.99 3.51
CA ASP A 116 32.97 8.45 4.84
C ASP A 116 33.52 7.24 5.61
N PRO A 117 34.81 7.23 6.00
CA PRO A 117 35.42 6.12 6.72
C PRO A 117 34.72 5.78 8.05
N PHE A 118 33.85 6.65 8.55
CA PHE A 118 33.07 6.42 9.76
C PHE A 118 31.71 5.74 9.53
N PHE A 119 31.21 5.71 8.28
CA PHE A 119 29.99 4.97 7.89
C PHE A 119 30.28 3.52 7.43
N ASP A 120 31.55 3.18 7.20
CA ASP A 120 32.02 1.80 6.91
C ASP A 120 32.00 0.88 8.14
N ARG A 121 31.41 1.32 9.25
CA ARG A 121 31.11 0.43 10.37
C ARG A 121 29.89 -0.38 9.94
N ASP A 122 30.12 -1.62 9.48
CA ASP A 122 29.12 -2.67 9.27
C ASP A 122 28.00 -2.51 10.31
N GLU A 123 26.91 -1.80 9.97
CA GLU A 123 25.78 -1.67 10.88
C GLU A 123 25.04 -3.01 10.82
N PRO A 124 25.13 -3.86 11.87
CA PRO A 124 24.58 -5.21 11.83
C PRO A 124 23.05 -5.21 11.98
N HIS A 125 22.41 -4.03 11.86
CA HIS A 125 21.06 -3.77 12.35
C HIS A 125 19.98 -3.91 11.29
N VAL A 126 20.36 -4.18 10.04
CA VAL A 126 19.40 -4.32 8.95
C VAL A 126 19.23 -5.80 8.63
N ARG A 127 18.07 -6.37 8.99
CA ARG A 127 17.71 -7.79 8.70
C ARG A 127 17.28 -7.97 7.25
N LEU A 128 18.09 -7.48 6.32
CA LEU A 128 17.93 -7.70 4.90
C LEU A 128 18.87 -8.82 4.44
N ARG A 129 18.50 -9.49 3.36
CA ARG A 129 19.29 -10.54 2.73
C ARG A 129 20.63 -9.96 2.27
N ARG A 130 21.65 -10.81 2.28
CA ARG A 130 22.98 -10.45 1.78
C ARG A 130 22.88 -10.03 0.31
N GLY A 131 23.26 -8.79 0.01
CA GLY A 131 23.20 -8.20 -1.34
C GLY A 131 22.01 -7.28 -1.58
N THR A 132 21.03 -7.23 -0.67
CA THR A 132 19.93 -6.26 -0.74
C THR A 132 20.42 -4.89 -0.25
N HIS A 133 20.37 -3.87 -1.11
CA HIS A 133 20.73 -2.51 -0.72
C HIS A 133 19.62 -1.90 0.16
N PRO A 134 19.88 -1.53 1.44
CA PRO A 134 18.84 -1.11 2.37
C PRO A 134 18.02 0.08 1.90
N ALA A 135 18.68 1.11 1.36
CA ALA A 135 17.96 2.29 0.87
C ALA A 135 17.06 1.94 -0.32
N GLY A 136 17.51 1.06 -1.22
CA GLY A 136 16.72 0.60 -2.38
C GLY A 136 15.46 -0.12 -1.93
N PHE A 137 15.62 -1.09 -1.03
CA PHE A 137 14.52 -1.86 -0.48
C PHE A 137 13.48 -0.97 0.22
N PHE A 138 13.92 -0.08 1.11
CA PHE A 138 12.99 0.78 1.86
C PHE A 138 12.34 1.86 0.99
N THR A 139 13.02 2.36 -0.04
CA THR A 139 12.41 3.24 -1.05
C THR A 139 11.31 2.51 -1.81
N ALA A 140 11.58 1.30 -2.31
CA ALA A 140 10.57 0.50 -3.00
C ALA A 140 9.38 0.15 -2.09
N LEU A 141 9.65 -0.14 -0.81
CA LEU A 141 8.59 -0.42 0.17
C LEU A 141 7.75 0.83 0.46
N GLY A 142 8.39 1.99 0.59
CA GLY A 142 7.71 3.28 0.73
C GLY A 142 6.83 3.61 -0.48
N GLU A 143 7.33 3.38 -1.69
CA GLU A 143 6.57 3.56 -2.93
C GLU A 143 5.35 2.64 -2.98
N LEU A 144 5.54 1.35 -2.67
CA LEU A 144 4.45 0.38 -2.59
C LEU A 144 3.37 0.84 -1.60
N ARG A 145 3.77 1.26 -0.39
CA ARG A 145 2.85 1.73 0.65
C ARG A 145 2.05 2.96 0.21
N ALA A 146 2.72 3.95 -0.37
CA ALA A 146 2.08 5.16 -0.86
C ALA A 146 1.06 4.82 -1.97
N PHE A 147 1.47 3.98 -2.92
CA PHE A 147 0.61 3.57 -4.03
C PHE A 147 -0.62 2.78 -3.52
N VAL A 148 -0.40 1.76 -2.68
CA VAL A 148 -1.48 0.97 -2.09
C VAL A 148 -2.41 1.88 -1.28
N GLY A 149 -1.88 2.80 -0.47
CA GLY A 149 -2.66 3.76 0.30
C GLY A 149 -3.66 4.55 -0.54
N VAL A 150 -3.26 5.02 -1.72
CA VAL A 150 -4.16 5.67 -2.68
C VAL A 150 -5.26 4.72 -3.15
N GLN A 151 -4.91 3.48 -3.53
CA GLN A 151 -5.90 2.51 -3.99
C GLN A 151 -6.92 2.14 -2.89
N LEU A 152 -6.48 2.04 -1.63
CA LEU A 152 -7.36 1.78 -0.48
C LEU A 152 -8.30 2.94 -0.21
N ALA A 153 -7.81 4.19 -0.32
CA ALA A 153 -8.63 5.37 -0.19
C ALA A 153 -9.75 5.37 -1.26
N MET A 154 -9.42 5.03 -2.51
CA MET A 154 -10.40 4.89 -3.59
C MET A 154 -11.43 3.79 -3.29
N LEU A 155 -10.98 2.59 -2.90
CA LEU A 155 -11.87 1.46 -2.57
C LEU A 155 -12.80 1.78 -1.40
N SER A 156 -12.26 2.35 -0.32
CA SER A 156 -13.03 2.79 0.86
C SER A 156 -14.10 3.80 0.49
N SER A 157 -13.75 4.80 -0.33
CA SER A 157 -14.68 5.83 -0.78
C SER A 157 -15.78 5.29 -1.69
N MET A 158 -15.44 4.41 -2.64
CA MET A 158 -16.43 3.89 -3.61
C MET A 158 -17.42 2.90 -2.98
N TYR A 159 -16.96 2.06 -2.05
CA TYR A 159 -17.78 1.01 -1.47
C TYR A 159 -18.37 1.37 -0.10
N GLU A 160 -18.08 2.59 0.39
CA GLU A 160 -18.50 3.10 1.69
C GLU A 160 -18.13 2.14 2.84
N ILE A 161 -16.84 1.81 2.90
CA ILE A 161 -16.27 0.93 3.91
C ILE A 161 -15.20 1.69 4.69
N ASP A 162 -15.35 1.72 6.00
CA ASP A 162 -14.40 2.35 6.91
C ASP A 162 -13.10 1.54 6.96
N ILE A 163 -11.98 2.23 7.19
CA ILE A 163 -10.66 1.60 7.34
C ILE A 163 -10.26 1.64 8.82
N HIS A 164 -9.88 0.50 9.37
CA HIS A 164 -9.50 0.35 10.77
C HIS A 164 -8.00 0.09 10.92
N GLY A 165 -7.53 0.24 12.17
CA GLY A 165 -6.20 -0.20 12.59
C GLY A 165 -5.07 0.61 11.95
N ASP A 166 -3.89 -0.01 11.90
CA ASP A 166 -2.68 0.65 11.42
C ASP A 166 -2.66 0.85 9.89
N LEU A 167 -3.60 0.24 9.16
CA LEU A 167 -3.77 0.47 7.73
C LEU A 167 -4.07 1.94 7.40
N VAL A 168 -4.62 2.69 8.36
CA VAL A 168 -4.82 4.14 8.26
C VAL A 168 -3.51 4.90 7.99
N ARG A 169 -2.35 4.38 8.44
CA ARG A 169 -1.06 5.08 8.36
C ARG A 169 -0.52 5.26 6.94
N ILE A 170 -0.98 4.44 6.00
CA ILE A 170 -0.55 4.55 4.60
C ILE A 170 -1.51 5.39 3.75
N LEU A 171 -2.65 5.78 4.31
CA LEU A 171 -3.62 6.58 3.57
C LEU A 171 -3.04 7.96 3.25
N PRO A 172 -3.42 8.55 2.11
CA PRO A 172 -3.01 9.90 1.77
C PRO A 172 -3.33 10.88 2.90
N PRO A 173 -2.49 11.90 3.14
CA PRO A 173 -2.77 12.92 4.15
C PRO A 173 -4.06 13.66 3.81
N VAL A 174 -4.66 14.30 4.82
CA VAL A 174 -5.76 15.24 4.56
C VAL A 174 -5.17 16.40 3.77
N LEU A 175 -5.78 16.73 2.64
CA LEU A 175 -5.47 17.97 1.94
C LEU A 175 -6.18 19.07 2.73
N GLU A 176 -5.45 19.74 3.62
CA GLU A 176 -5.91 21.01 4.17
C GLU A 176 -5.93 22.01 3.02
N ASP A 177 -7.03 22.75 2.87
CA ASP A 177 -7.09 23.85 1.91
C ASP A 177 -5.91 24.77 2.22
N MET A 178 -4.93 24.81 1.31
CA MET A 178 -3.81 25.74 1.39
C MET A 178 -4.38 27.16 1.24
N ASN A 179 -4.75 27.78 2.36
CA ASN A 179 -5.08 29.20 2.45
C ASN A 179 -3.86 30.07 2.11
#